data_AF-A0A753E0J5-F1
#
_entry.id   AF-A0A753E0J5-F1
#
_cell.length_a   1.000
_cell.length_b   1.000
_cell.length_c   1.000
_cell.angle_alpha   90.00
_cell.angle_beta   90.00
_cell.angle_gamma   90.00
#
_symmetry.space_group_name_H-M   'P 1'
#
loop_
_entity.id
_entity.type
_entity.pdbx_description
1 polymer ?
#
loop_
_entity_poly.entity_id
_entity_poly.type
_entity_poly.pdbx_seq_one_letter_code
_entity_poly.pdbx_strand_id
1 'polypeptide(L)'
;FKLTQEDVVVLADKINYLGNTGPANAKKISDIVTRIGPLGGVAGVASGEIAAMGATIAGMGVESEIASTGIKNFMLSLTAGNSATKAQKQAMAFLKLNPRKLAEDMQKDSRGAMLKVLDSLAKVPKAKQAAVMNALFGKESLSAIAPLLTNLDLLRTNFDRVADAQEYGGSMQKEYASRA
;
A
#
# COMPACT_ATOMS: atom_id res chain seq x y z
N PHE A 1 10.40 2.08 10.94
CA PHE A 1 11.32 3.03 10.29
C PHE A 1 12.27 3.64 11.30
N LYS A 2 13.47 4.06 10.87
CA LYS A 2 14.22 5.11 11.57
C LYS A 2 14.04 6.39 10.75
N LEU A 3 12.97 7.14 11.03
CA LEU A 3 12.71 8.42 10.36
C LEU A 3 13.47 9.52 11.11
N THR A 4 14.16 10.38 10.38
CA THR A 4 14.63 11.66 10.91
C THR A 4 13.45 12.61 11.15
N GLN A 5 13.69 13.73 11.83
CA GLN A 5 12.66 14.76 11.99
C GLN A 5 12.19 15.30 10.63
N GLU A 6 13.11 15.48 9.68
CA GLU A 6 12.80 15.91 8.32
C GLU A 6 11.91 14.88 7.60
N ASP A 7 12.22 13.59 7.71
CA ASP A 7 11.40 12.53 7.14
C ASP A 7 9.98 12.49 7.74
N VAL A 8 9.84 12.81 9.03
CA VAL A 8 8.52 12.91 9.69
C VAL A 8 7.71 14.08 9.12
N VAL A 9 8.33 15.24 8.89
CA VAL A 9 7.68 16.40 8.26
C VAL A 9 7.23 16.06 6.83
N VAL A 10 8.12 15.46 6.03
CA VAL A 10 7.80 15.03 4.67
C VAL A 10 6.66 14.01 4.65
N LEU A 11 6.64 13.08 5.60
CA LEU A 11 5.56 12.10 5.72
C LEU A 11 4.23 12.77 6.14
N ALA A 12 4.28 13.72 7.07
CA ALA A 12 3.10 14.48 7.46
C ALA A 12 2.51 15.25 6.28
N ASP A 13 3.35 15.90 5.48
CA ASP A 13 2.95 16.57 4.24
C ASP A 13 2.29 15.60 3.25
N LYS A 14 2.85 14.41 3.04
CA LYS A 14 2.24 13.39 2.17
C LYS A 14 0.87 12.95 2.67
N ILE A 15 0.75 12.67 3.96
CA ILE A 15 -0.51 12.25 4.59
C ILE A 15 -1.56 13.35 4.47
N ASN A 16 -1.16 14.60 4.71
CA ASN A 16 -2.05 15.75 4.65
C ASN A 16 -2.55 15.99 3.23
N TYR A 17 -1.64 15.98 2.27
CA TYR A 17 -1.97 16.15 0.86
C TYR A 17 -2.91 15.04 0.35
N LEU A 18 -2.64 13.77 0.68
CA LEU A 18 -3.54 12.66 0.38
C LEU A 18 -4.92 12.85 1.04
N GLY A 19 -4.95 13.35 2.28
CA GLY A 19 -6.17 13.65 3.02
C GLY A 19 -7.02 14.75 2.39
N ASN A 20 -6.37 15.77 1.82
CA ASN A 20 -7.04 16.93 1.22
C ASN A 20 -7.46 16.72 -0.24
N THR A 21 -6.80 15.80 -0.95
CA THR A 21 -7.05 15.55 -2.38
C THR A 21 -7.71 14.21 -2.66
N GLY A 22 -8.05 13.45 -1.61
CA GLY A 22 -8.59 12.11 -1.71
C GLY A 22 -9.82 11.89 -0.81
N PRO A 23 -10.45 10.70 -0.95
CA PRO A 23 -11.64 10.36 -0.17
C PRO A 23 -11.36 9.95 1.29
N ALA A 24 -10.11 9.61 1.64
CA ALA A 24 -9.72 9.29 3.01
C ALA A 24 -9.28 10.54 3.75
N ASN A 25 -9.60 10.67 5.04
CA ASN A 25 -9.06 11.76 5.85
C ASN A 25 -7.63 11.46 6.35
N ALA A 26 -6.85 12.52 6.59
CA ALA A 26 -5.47 12.45 7.05
C ALA A 26 -5.30 11.62 8.34
N LYS A 27 -6.25 11.69 9.27
CA LYS A 27 -6.21 10.93 10.53
C LYS A 27 -6.20 9.41 10.29
N LYS A 28 -7.13 8.89 9.48
CA LYS A 28 -7.18 7.45 9.15
C LYS A 28 -5.90 6.99 8.46
N ILE A 29 -5.37 7.80 7.54
CA ILE A 29 -4.11 7.49 6.85
C ILE A 29 -2.95 7.43 7.85
N SER A 30 -2.83 8.41 8.76
CA SER A 30 -1.81 8.46 9.81
C SER A 30 -1.87 7.23 10.73
N ASP A 31 -3.07 6.81 11.13
CA ASP A 31 -3.27 5.63 11.97
C ASP A 31 -2.74 4.35 11.28
N ILE A 32 -3.02 4.20 9.99
CA ILE A 32 -2.53 3.06 9.19
C ILE A 32 -1.00 3.09 9.07
N VAL A 33 -0.43 4.25 8.70
CA VAL A 33 1.02 4.40 8.54
C VAL A 33 1.75 4.10 9.85
N THR A 34 1.21 4.55 10.99
CA THR A 34 1.79 4.30 12.31
C THR A 34 1.84 2.81 12.64
N ARG A 35 0.74 2.08 12.37
CA ARG A 35 0.65 0.63 12.64
C ARG A 35 1.56 -0.20 11.74
N ILE A 36 1.82 0.27 10.52
CA ILE A 36 2.56 -0.46 9.49
C ILE A 36 4.03 -0.03 9.39
N GLY A 37 4.37 1.15 9.90
CA GLY A 37 5.70 1.73 9.78
C GLY A 37 6.87 0.88 10.31
N PRO A 38 6.71 0.04 11.35
CA PRO A 38 7.74 -0.93 11.73
C PRO A 38 8.06 -1.95 10.62
N LEU A 39 7.09 -2.32 9.79
CA LEU A 39 7.25 -3.31 8.71
C LEU A 39 7.73 -2.72 7.38
N GLY A 40 7.48 -1.43 7.12
CA GLY A 40 7.85 -0.82 5.83
C GLY A 40 9.32 -0.99 5.48
N GLY A 41 10.23 -0.73 6.43
CA GLY A 41 11.67 -0.90 6.22
C GLY A 41 12.12 -2.34 5.97
N VAL A 42 11.43 -3.32 6.55
CA VAL A 42 11.70 -4.75 6.30
C VAL A 42 11.19 -5.16 4.92
N ALA A 43 10.05 -4.63 4.51
CA ALA A 43 9.41 -4.93 3.24
C ALA A 43 10.02 -4.19 2.04
N GLY A 44 10.94 -3.23 2.28
CA GLY A 44 11.46 -2.35 1.23
C GLY A 44 10.47 -1.26 0.80
N VAL A 45 9.40 -1.03 1.57
CA VAL A 45 8.30 -0.13 1.24
C VAL A 45 8.47 1.19 1.97
N ALA A 46 8.44 2.30 1.22
CA ALA A 46 8.56 3.63 1.77
C ALA A 46 7.30 4.05 2.54
N SER A 47 7.44 4.93 3.52
CA SER A 47 6.32 5.43 4.32
C SER A 47 5.23 6.11 3.47
N GLY A 48 5.63 6.80 2.41
CA GLY A 48 4.70 7.40 1.43
C GLY A 48 3.86 6.36 0.69
N GLU A 49 4.44 5.22 0.32
CA GLU A 49 3.71 4.16 -0.37
C GLU A 49 2.69 3.48 0.56
N ILE A 50 3.03 3.31 1.84
CA ILE A 50 2.08 2.85 2.85
C ILE A 50 0.95 3.86 3.01
N ALA A 51 1.26 5.17 3.04
CA ALA A 51 0.25 6.23 3.11
C ALA A 51 -0.69 6.19 1.88
N ALA A 52 -0.15 6.00 0.68
CA ALA A 52 -0.94 5.90 -0.56
C ALA A 52 -1.87 4.68 -0.57
N MET A 53 -1.39 3.51 -0.13
CA MET A 53 -2.23 2.32 0.05
C MET A 53 -3.31 2.58 1.11
N GLY A 54 -2.93 3.15 2.26
CA GLY A 54 -3.85 3.50 3.34
C GLY A 54 -4.94 4.46 2.89
N ALA A 55 -4.59 5.52 2.15
CA ALA A 55 -5.53 6.48 1.59
C ALA A 55 -6.51 5.83 0.60
N THR A 56 -6.02 4.93 -0.24
CA THR A 56 -6.86 4.20 -1.20
C THR A 56 -7.87 3.30 -0.47
N ILE A 57 -7.42 2.54 0.53
CA ILE A 57 -8.26 1.58 1.25
C ILE A 57 -9.25 2.29 2.18
N ALA A 58 -8.78 3.24 2.99
CA ALA A 58 -9.62 4.00 3.91
C ALA A 58 -10.64 4.88 3.18
N GLY A 59 -10.30 5.34 1.97
CA GLY A 59 -11.19 6.10 1.09
C GLY A 59 -12.40 5.31 0.62
N MET A 60 -12.30 3.98 0.64
CA MET A 60 -13.40 3.06 0.36
C MET A 60 -14.21 2.69 1.61
N GLY A 61 -14.00 3.39 2.72
CA GLY A 61 -14.72 3.16 3.98
C GLY A 61 -14.18 2.01 4.82
N VAL A 62 -13.02 1.45 4.50
CA VAL A 62 -12.39 0.40 5.31
C VAL A 62 -11.72 1.00 6.54
N GLU A 63 -11.97 0.39 7.69
CA GLU A 63 -11.41 0.86 8.96
C GLU A 63 -9.89 0.64 9.06
N SER A 64 -9.22 1.56 9.74
CA SER A 64 -7.75 1.63 9.80
C SER A 64 -7.11 0.31 10.27
N GLU A 65 -7.74 -0.43 11.19
CA GLU A 65 -7.21 -1.70 11.70
C GLU A 65 -7.28 -2.82 10.66
N ILE A 66 -8.36 -2.87 9.90
CA ILE A 66 -8.57 -3.83 8.81
C ILE A 66 -7.61 -3.51 7.66
N ALA A 67 -7.54 -2.22 7.29
CA ALA A 67 -6.62 -1.74 6.27
C ALA A 67 -5.16 -2.07 6.64
N SER A 68 -4.77 -1.80 7.89
CA SER A 68 -3.44 -2.11 8.42
C SER A 68 -3.13 -3.60 8.30
N THR A 69 -4.01 -4.47 8.80
CA THR A 69 -3.82 -5.92 8.73
C THR A 69 -3.66 -6.42 7.30
N GLY A 70 -4.50 -5.91 6.39
CA GLY A 70 -4.40 -6.24 4.98
C GLY A 70 -3.11 -5.78 4.32
N ILE A 71 -2.69 -4.54 4.54
CA ILE A 71 -1.42 -4.01 4.01
C ILE A 71 -0.24 -4.81 4.56
N LYS A 72 -0.23 -5.12 5.86
CA LYS A 72 0.80 -5.96 6.49
C LYS A 72 0.92 -7.30 5.77
N ASN A 73 -0.19 -8.02 5.63
CA ASN A 73 -0.18 -9.36 5.03
C ASN A 73 0.13 -9.32 3.53
N PHE A 74 -0.31 -8.27 2.83
CA PHE A 74 0.07 -8.00 1.45
C PHE A 74 1.59 -7.88 1.34
N MET A 75 2.22 -6.95 2.07
CA MET A 75 3.67 -6.77 2.05
C MET A 75 4.43 -8.04 2.41
N LEU A 76 4.03 -8.73 3.50
CA LEU A 76 4.67 -9.98 3.93
C LEU A 76 4.63 -11.06 2.85
N SER A 77 3.53 -11.15 2.11
CA SER A 77 3.39 -12.11 1.00
C SER A 77 4.34 -11.76 -0.15
N LEU A 78 4.45 -10.49 -0.53
CA LEU A 78 5.30 -10.06 -1.64
C LEU A 78 6.79 -10.20 -1.31
N THR A 79 7.15 -10.10 -0.04
CA THR A 79 8.55 -10.19 0.42
C THR A 79 8.93 -11.60 0.89
N ALA A 80 8.01 -12.56 0.87
CA ALA A 80 8.24 -13.90 1.40
C ALA A 80 9.35 -14.67 0.67
N GLY A 81 9.57 -14.39 -0.62
CA GLY A 81 10.64 -15.00 -1.41
C GLY A 81 10.59 -16.53 -1.36
N ASN A 82 11.71 -17.16 -0.98
CA ASN A 82 11.79 -18.62 -0.86
C ASN A 82 10.94 -19.20 0.29
N SER A 83 10.65 -18.40 1.31
CA SER A 83 9.83 -18.77 2.47
C SER A 83 8.32 -18.73 2.18
N ALA A 84 7.91 -18.32 0.97
CA ALA A 84 6.51 -18.37 0.56
C ALA A 84 5.94 -19.79 0.72
N THR A 85 4.71 -19.88 1.22
CA THR A 85 4.01 -21.15 1.42
C THR A 85 3.73 -21.84 0.09
N LYS A 86 3.38 -23.13 0.13
CA LYS A 86 3.01 -23.87 -1.08
C LYS A 86 1.83 -23.21 -1.82
N ALA A 87 0.82 -22.75 -1.08
CA ALA A 87 -0.34 -22.07 -1.65
C ALA A 87 0.04 -20.73 -2.31
N GLN A 88 0.87 -19.93 -1.63
CA GLN A 88 1.38 -18.66 -2.19
C GLN A 88 2.20 -18.91 -3.47
N LYS A 89 3.11 -19.89 -3.46
CA LYS A 89 3.91 -20.26 -4.64
C LYS A 89 3.03 -20.68 -5.82
N GLN A 90 1.99 -21.48 -5.57
CA GLN A 90 1.04 -21.89 -6.61
C GLN A 90 0.25 -20.70 -7.18
N ALA A 91 -0.24 -19.80 -6.32
CA ALA A 91 -0.97 -18.62 -6.74
C ALA A 91 -0.07 -17.63 -7.50
N MET A 92 1.17 -17.41 -7.05
CA MET A 92 2.16 -16.60 -7.78
C MET A 92 2.49 -17.21 -9.14
N ALA A 93 2.70 -18.54 -9.21
CA ALA A 93 2.93 -19.22 -10.48
C ALA A 93 1.74 -19.09 -11.44
N PHE A 94 0.50 -19.18 -10.94
CA PHE A 94 -0.71 -18.92 -11.72
C PHE A 94 -0.75 -17.50 -12.29
N LEU A 95 -0.25 -16.51 -11.53
CA LEU A 95 -0.06 -15.13 -11.99
C LEU A 95 1.21 -14.91 -12.82
N LYS A 96 1.99 -15.97 -13.11
CA LYS A 96 3.30 -15.90 -13.79
C LYS A 96 4.34 -15.04 -13.06
N LEU A 97 4.28 -15.05 -11.73
CA LEU A 97 5.21 -14.35 -10.83
C LEU A 97 6.16 -15.36 -10.17
N ASN A 98 7.44 -15.00 -10.09
CA ASN A 98 8.42 -15.76 -9.34
C ASN A 98 8.57 -15.15 -7.93
N PRO A 99 8.37 -15.92 -6.84
CA PRO A 99 8.43 -15.40 -5.48
C PRO A 99 9.77 -14.75 -5.11
N ARG A 100 10.89 -15.37 -5.49
CA ARG A 100 12.23 -14.83 -5.21
C ARG A 100 12.44 -13.52 -5.96
N LYS A 101 12.12 -13.48 -7.25
CA LYS A 101 12.24 -12.26 -8.05
C LYS A 101 11.34 -11.15 -7.53
N LEU A 102 10.13 -11.48 -7.11
CA LEU A 102 9.17 -10.53 -6.55
C LEU A 102 9.71 -9.91 -5.24
N ALA A 103 10.29 -10.72 -4.35
CA ALA A 103 10.91 -10.21 -3.14
C ALA A 103 12.11 -9.29 -3.45
N GLU A 104 12.92 -9.62 -4.45
CA GLU A 104 14.00 -8.74 -4.93
C GLU A 104 13.47 -7.45 -5.56
N ASP A 105 12.38 -7.52 -6.33
CA ASP A 105 11.72 -6.35 -6.93
C ASP A 105 11.14 -5.44 -5.84
N MET A 106 10.54 -5.98 -4.78
CA MET A 106 10.04 -5.20 -3.65
C MET A 106 11.13 -4.38 -2.95
N GLN A 107 12.38 -4.83 -2.95
CA GLN A 107 13.50 -4.08 -2.37
C GLN A 107 14.05 -2.99 -3.30
N LYS A 108 13.80 -3.09 -4.61
CA LYS A 108 14.34 -2.18 -5.64
C LYS A 108 13.32 -1.14 -6.10
N ASP A 109 12.09 -1.59 -6.30
CA ASP A 109 10.94 -0.82 -6.78
C ASP A 109 9.66 -1.46 -6.20
N SER A 110 9.41 -1.19 -4.92
CA SER A 110 8.23 -1.65 -4.19
C SER A 110 6.95 -1.21 -4.89
N ARG A 111 6.83 0.06 -5.30
CA ARG A 111 5.68 0.58 -6.06
C ARG A 111 5.39 -0.26 -7.29
N GLY A 112 6.37 -0.44 -8.17
CA GLY A 112 6.22 -1.19 -9.42
C GLY A 112 5.90 -2.67 -9.16
N ALA A 113 6.54 -3.28 -8.18
CA ALA A 113 6.28 -4.66 -7.78
C ALA A 113 4.83 -4.86 -7.28
N MET A 114 4.34 -3.98 -6.41
CA MET A 114 2.98 -4.00 -5.89
C MET A 114 1.95 -3.83 -7.02
N LEU A 115 2.15 -2.83 -7.91
CA LEU A 115 1.27 -2.61 -9.05
C LEU A 115 1.26 -3.81 -10.00
N LYS A 116 2.41 -4.41 -10.30
CA LYS A 116 2.52 -5.60 -11.14
C LYS A 116 1.69 -6.77 -10.60
N VAL A 117 1.69 -6.98 -9.29
CA VAL A 117 0.89 -8.05 -8.65
C VAL A 117 -0.60 -7.76 -8.78
N LEU A 118 -1.02 -6.53 -8.46
CA LEU A 118 -2.42 -6.13 -8.54
C LEU A 118 -2.93 -6.12 -9.99
N ASP A 119 -2.14 -5.69 -10.96
CA ASP A 119 -2.46 -5.75 -12.39
C ASP A 119 -2.58 -7.20 -12.90
N SER A 120 -1.72 -8.08 -12.41
CA SER A 120 -1.82 -9.51 -12.73
C SER A 120 -3.10 -10.11 -12.16
N LEU A 121 -3.48 -9.73 -10.93
CA LEU A 121 -4.74 -10.11 -10.31
C LEU A 121 -5.96 -9.55 -11.05
N ALA A 122 -5.88 -8.32 -11.56
CA ALA A 122 -6.98 -7.67 -12.27
C ALA A 122 -7.35 -8.43 -13.55
N LYS A 123 -6.36 -9.07 -14.19
CA LYS A 123 -6.51 -9.90 -15.40
C LYS A 123 -7.07 -11.30 -15.12
N VAL A 124 -7.11 -11.74 -13.87
CA VAL A 124 -7.70 -13.03 -13.49
C VAL A 124 -9.22 -12.96 -13.67
N PRO A 125 -9.89 -14.01 -14.20
CA PRO A 125 -11.35 -14.05 -14.26
C PRO A 125 -11.99 -13.75 -12.90
N LYS A 126 -13.04 -12.91 -12.87
CA LYS A 126 -13.67 -12.44 -11.61
C LYS A 126 -14.02 -13.56 -10.65
N ALA A 127 -14.56 -14.68 -11.15
CA ALA A 127 -14.90 -15.85 -10.36
C ALA A 127 -13.70 -16.50 -9.61
N LYS A 128 -12.47 -16.24 -10.04
CA LYS A 128 -11.24 -16.78 -9.44
C LYS A 128 -10.47 -15.77 -8.60
N GLN A 129 -10.76 -14.46 -8.73
CA GLN A 129 -9.99 -13.40 -8.05
C GLN A 129 -9.96 -13.57 -6.54
N ALA A 130 -11.11 -13.83 -5.90
CA ALA A 130 -11.18 -14.01 -4.45
C ALA A 130 -10.34 -15.21 -3.95
N ALA A 131 -10.37 -16.33 -4.68
CA ALA A 131 -9.59 -17.52 -4.33
C ALA A 131 -8.08 -17.28 -4.46
N VAL A 132 -7.65 -16.60 -5.53
CA VAL A 132 -6.23 -16.26 -5.75
C VAL A 132 -5.75 -15.26 -4.69
N MET A 133 -6.54 -14.22 -4.39
CA MET A 133 -6.21 -13.27 -3.32
C MET A 133 -6.11 -13.96 -1.95
N ASN A 134 -7.03 -14.88 -1.63
CA ASN A 134 -6.98 -15.63 -0.38
C ASN A 134 -5.72 -16.51 -0.30
N ALA A 135 -5.34 -17.17 -1.39
CA ALA A 135 -4.13 -17.99 -1.43
C ALA A 135 -2.84 -17.17 -1.28
N LEU A 136 -2.82 -15.94 -1.80
CA LEU A 136 -1.66 -15.04 -1.69
C LEU A 136 -1.57 -14.36 -0.32
N PHE A 137 -2.69 -13.82 0.15
CA PHE A 137 -2.70 -12.82 1.22
C PHE A 137 -3.46 -13.25 2.47
N GLY A 138 -4.16 -14.38 2.42
CA GLY A 138 -5.02 -14.85 3.50
C GLY A 138 -6.39 -14.16 3.54
N LYS A 139 -7.34 -14.81 4.21
CA LYS A 139 -8.76 -14.41 4.24
C LYS A 139 -8.98 -13.05 4.91
N GLU A 140 -8.22 -12.78 5.96
CA GLU A 140 -8.31 -11.53 6.75
C GLU A 140 -7.93 -10.30 5.92
N SER A 141 -7.15 -10.49 4.86
CA SER A 141 -6.63 -9.41 4.02
C SER A 141 -7.56 -9.04 2.87
N LEU A 142 -8.58 -9.85 2.58
CA LEU A 142 -9.45 -9.67 1.42
C LEU A 142 -10.20 -8.35 1.45
N SER A 143 -10.71 -7.95 2.61
CA SER A 143 -11.47 -6.71 2.79
C SER A 143 -10.64 -5.44 2.54
N ALA A 144 -9.32 -5.53 2.67
CA ALA A 144 -8.40 -4.42 2.42
C ALA A 144 -7.80 -4.46 1.00
N ILE A 145 -7.52 -5.65 0.46
CA ILE A 145 -6.87 -5.79 -0.85
C ILE A 145 -7.88 -5.69 -2.00
N ALA A 146 -9.12 -6.16 -1.82
CA ALA A 146 -10.14 -6.01 -2.85
C ALA A 146 -10.39 -4.54 -3.24
N PRO A 147 -10.48 -3.58 -2.30
CA PRO A 147 -10.52 -2.15 -2.61
C PRO A 147 -9.36 -1.63 -3.46
N LEU A 148 -8.12 -2.11 -3.21
CA LEU A 148 -6.96 -1.75 -4.04
C LEU A 148 -7.13 -2.26 -5.47
N LEU A 149 -7.61 -3.50 -5.63
CA LEU A 149 -7.82 -4.12 -6.93
C LEU A 149 -8.94 -3.44 -7.73
N THR A 150 -10.02 -3.01 -7.07
CA THR A 150 -11.13 -2.32 -7.73
C THR A 150 -10.83 -0.85 -8.03
N ASN A 151 -9.87 -0.24 -7.33
CA ASN A 151 -9.51 1.17 -7.46
C ASN A 151 -8.03 1.35 -7.83
N LEU A 152 -7.54 0.53 -8.77
CA LEU A 152 -6.13 0.56 -9.16
C LEU A 152 -5.66 1.92 -9.69
N ASP A 153 -6.53 2.68 -10.36
CA ASP A 153 -6.18 4.01 -10.88
C ASP A 153 -6.05 5.05 -9.76
N LEU A 154 -6.90 4.97 -8.74
CA LEU A 154 -6.75 5.78 -7.53
C LEU A 154 -5.47 5.41 -6.79
N LEU A 155 -5.13 4.12 -6.70
CA LEU A 155 -3.88 3.67 -6.10
C LEU A 155 -2.66 4.25 -6.85
N ARG A 156 -2.65 4.20 -8.18
CA ARG A 156 -1.59 4.80 -9.00
C ARG A 156 -1.48 6.30 -8.75
N THR A 157 -2.61 6.99 -8.81
CA THR A 157 -2.70 8.43 -8.53
C THR A 157 -2.13 8.75 -7.15
N ASN A 158 -2.52 7.99 -6.11
CA ASN A 158 -2.01 8.19 -4.76
C ASN A 158 -0.51 7.88 -4.64
N PHE A 159 0.01 6.91 -5.39
CA PHE A 159 1.46 6.69 -5.47
C PHE A 159 2.19 7.86 -6.15
N ASP A 160 1.60 8.50 -7.17
CA ASP A 160 2.18 9.69 -7.81
C ASP A 160 2.18 10.89 -6.87
N ARG A 161 1.07 11.13 -6.18
CA ARG A 161 0.92 12.22 -5.19
C ARG A 161 1.96 12.17 -4.07
N VAL A 162 2.45 10.99 -3.69
CA VAL A 162 3.47 10.84 -2.64
C VAL A 162 4.90 10.77 -3.18
N ALA A 163 5.06 10.74 -4.51
CA ALA A 163 6.34 10.74 -5.19
C ALA A 163 6.77 12.16 -5.62
N ASP A 164 5.81 13.07 -5.89
CA ASP A 164 6.09 14.44 -6.33
C ASP A 164 6.09 15.46 -5.17
N ALA A 165 7.29 15.91 -4.79
CA ALA A 165 7.45 16.93 -3.75
C ALA A 165 6.86 18.30 -4.10
N GLN A 166 6.66 18.60 -5.38
CA GLN A 166 5.98 19.83 -5.81
C GLN A 166 4.50 19.81 -5.44
N GLU A 167 3.90 18.62 -5.34
CA GLU A 167 2.51 18.45 -4.95
C GLU A 167 2.34 18.47 -3.43
N TYR A 168 2.98 17.53 -2.73
CA TYR A 168 2.76 17.36 -1.29
C TYR A 168 3.49 18.39 -0.42
N GLY A 169 4.58 18.97 -0.93
CA GLY A 169 5.49 19.80 -0.16
C GLY A 169 4.81 21.03 0.44
N GLY A 170 5.00 21.20 1.75
CA GLY A 170 4.46 22.33 2.49
C GLY A 170 2.94 22.24 2.72
N SER A 171 2.30 21.10 2.43
CA SER A 171 0.84 20.99 2.52
C SER A 171 0.32 21.15 3.94
N MET A 172 1.06 20.71 4.96
CA MET A 172 0.71 20.95 6.36
C MET A 172 0.75 22.44 6.71
N GLN A 173 1.77 23.16 6.24
CA GLN A 173 1.92 24.59 6.47
C GLN A 173 0.83 25.40 5.77
N LYS A 174 0.50 25.02 4.51
CA LYS A 174 -0.63 25.62 3.77
C LYS A 174 -1.95 25.42 4.51
N GLU A 175 -2.19 24.22 5.04
CA GLU A 175 -3.40 23.96 5.80
C GLU A 175 -3.46 24.76 7.10
N TYR A 176 -2.37 24.81 7.85
CA TYR A 176 -2.28 25.62 9.06
C TYR A 176 -2.58 27.09 8.78
N ALA A 177 -1.97 27.65 7.73
CA ALA A 177 -2.20 29.04 7.31
C ALA A 177 -3.65 29.31 6.87
N SER A 178 -4.36 28.30 6.33
CA SER A 178 -5.76 28.43 5.94
C SER A 178 -6.76 28.36 7.11
N ARG A 179 -6.30 27.90 8.28
CA ARG A 179 -7.12 27.74 9.49
C ARG A 179 -6.82 28.78 10.58
N ALA A 180 -5.82 29.63 10.36
CA ALA A 180 -5.42 30.74 11.23
C ALA A 180 -6.19 32.02 10.88
#